data_AF-D7IKJ4-F1
#
_entry.id   AF-D7IKJ4-F1
#
_cell.length_a   1.000
_cell.length_b   1.000
_cell.length_c   1.000
_cell.angle_alpha   90.00
_cell.angle_beta   90.00
_cell.angle_gamma   90.00
#
_symmetry.space_group_name_H-M   'P 1'
#
loop_
_entity.id
_entity.type
_entity.pdbx_description
1 polymer ?
#
loop_
_entity_poly.entity_id
_entity_poly.type
_entity_poly.pdbx_seq_one_letter_code
_entity_poly.pdbx_strand_id
1 'polypeptide(L)'
;MNNWIETSGSPFVIVEQQYAHQWKGQENYNAICSVTDYLGKIYIDNHVLLVMGDEPMATRIVNKDGAILIIRWKYAPDYLTVEKLLENDIVTGAEPIEEVEVKWDSTELVLFDSLSPYCEASVKVFYHYKKHLV
;
A
#
# COMPACT_ATOMS: atom_id res chain seq x y z
N MET A 1 -17.27 7.20 -11.32
CA MET A 1 -15.95 6.65 -11.67
C MET A 1 -15.50 5.78 -10.52
N ASN A 2 -14.95 4.61 -10.82
CA ASN A 2 -14.47 3.69 -9.81
C ASN A 2 -13.07 4.14 -9.35
N ASN A 3 -12.87 4.51 -8.08
CA ASN A 3 -11.59 5.03 -7.57
C ASN A 3 -10.65 3.90 -7.08
N TRP A 4 -10.85 2.69 -7.60
CA TRP A 4 -10.05 1.52 -7.26
C TRP A 4 -8.90 1.39 -8.27
N ILE A 5 -7.71 1.12 -7.74
CA ILE A 5 -6.52 0.78 -8.50
C ILE A 5 -6.38 -0.74 -8.53
N GLU A 6 -6.24 -1.26 -9.74
CA GLU A 6 -6.02 -2.68 -9.98
C GLU A 6 -4.52 -2.97 -10.03
N THR A 7 -4.16 -4.17 -9.62
CA THR A 7 -2.81 -4.70 -9.77
C THR A 7 -2.71 -5.51 -11.06
N SER A 8 -1.51 -5.50 -11.63
CA SER A 8 -1.12 -6.28 -12.79
C SER A 8 -0.75 -7.73 -12.42
N GLY A 9 -0.78 -8.08 -11.14
CA GLY A 9 -0.54 -9.44 -10.64
C GLY A 9 0.40 -9.56 -9.45
N SER A 10 0.88 -8.44 -8.89
CA SER A 10 1.78 -8.42 -7.72
C SER A 10 1.20 -7.56 -6.58
N PRO A 11 1.63 -7.75 -5.32
CA PRO A 11 1.27 -6.84 -4.25
C PRO A 11 1.61 -5.38 -4.57
N PHE A 12 0.92 -4.46 -3.90
CA PHE A 12 1.38 -3.07 -3.88
C PHE A 12 2.47 -2.90 -2.83
N VAL A 13 3.43 -2.01 -3.09
CA VAL A 13 4.47 -1.64 -2.12
C VAL A 13 4.50 -0.13 -1.90
N ILE A 14 4.88 0.29 -0.70
CA ILE A 14 5.06 1.69 -0.32
C ILE A 14 6.52 1.92 0.07
N VAL A 15 7.12 2.98 -0.47
CA VAL A 15 8.51 3.38 -0.20
C VAL A 15 8.65 4.89 -0.31
N GLU A 16 9.72 5.46 0.25
CA GLU A 16 10.10 6.84 -0.03
C GLU A 16 10.37 7.02 -1.52
N GLN A 17 9.77 8.06 -2.10
CA GLN A 17 9.79 8.29 -3.54
C GLN A 17 11.21 8.35 -4.12
N GLN A 18 12.15 8.93 -3.37
CA GLN A 18 13.55 9.06 -3.79
C GLN A 18 14.26 7.71 -3.94
N TYR A 19 13.79 6.64 -3.28
CA TYR A 19 14.37 5.30 -3.34
C TYR A 19 13.60 4.33 -4.22
N ALA A 20 12.42 4.71 -4.72
CA ALA A 20 11.57 3.83 -5.53
C ALA A 20 12.28 3.24 -6.76
N HIS A 21 13.22 3.97 -7.37
CA HIS A 21 14.01 3.52 -8.52
C HIS A 21 14.94 2.32 -8.22
N GLN A 22 15.18 2.00 -6.95
CA GLN A 22 15.93 0.80 -6.54
C GLN A 22 15.14 -0.48 -6.78
N TRP A 23 13.80 -0.41 -6.81
CA TRP A 23 12.96 -1.57 -7.12
C TRP A 23 13.09 -1.98 -8.60
N LYS A 24 13.58 -3.21 -8.83
CA LYS A 24 13.85 -3.79 -10.16
C LYS A 24 12.80 -4.80 -10.62
N GLY A 25 11.63 -4.85 -9.98
CA GLY A 25 10.57 -5.79 -10.36
C GLY A 25 10.95 -7.23 -10.05
N GLN A 26 10.88 -8.11 -11.06
CA GLN A 26 11.07 -9.55 -10.91
C GLN A 26 12.37 -9.94 -10.21
N GLU A 27 13.45 -9.16 -10.37
CA GLU A 27 14.74 -9.41 -9.69
C GLU A 27 14.64 -9.33 -8.16
N ASN A 28 13.72 -8.51 -7.64
CA ASN A 28 13.46 -8.35 -6.21
C ASN A 28 12.20 -9.12 -5.74
N TYR A 29 11.49 -9.80 -6.64
CA TYR A 29 10.20 -10.41 -6.36
C TYR A 29 10.25 -11.45 -5.23
N ASN A 30 11.32 -12.22 -5.15
CA ASN A 30 11.51 -13.20 -4.07
C ASN A 30 11.49 -12.56 -2.67
N ALA A 31 11.90 -11.30 -2.54
CA ALA A 31 11.83 -10.59 -1.26
C ALA A 31 10.37 -10.32 -0.86
N ILE A 32 9.51 -9.95 -1.82
CA ILE A 32 8.09 -9.71 -1.57
C ILE A 32 7.36 -11.01 -1.23
N CYS A 33 7.69 -12.13 -1.88
CA CYS A 33 7.08 -13.43 -1.56
C CYS A 33 7.37 -13.94 -0.15
N SER A 34 8.32 -13.34 0.58
CA SER A 34 8.56 -13.67 1.98
C SER A 34 7.56 -13.04 2.94
N VAL A 35 6.79 -12.05 2.48
CA VAL A 35 5.70 -11.44 3.25
C VAL A 35 4.46 -12.31 3.09
N THR A 36 3.88 -12.70 4.22
CA THR A 36 2.62 -13.44 4.30
C THR A 36 1.55 -12.57 4.94
N ASP A 37 0.28 -12.92 4.74
CA ASP A 37 -0.86 -12.30 5.39
C ASP A 37 -1.10 -10.83 4.97
N TYR A 38 -1.18 -9.88 5.91
CA TYR A 38 -1.76 -8.56 5.64
C TYR A 38 -0.72 -7.49 5.33
N LEU A 39 0.40 -7.47 6.05
CA LEU A 39 1.46 -6.45 5.90
C LEU A 39 2.84 -7.04 6.17
N GLY A 40 3.87 -6.49 5.54
CA GLY A 40 5.25 -6.89 5.85
C GLY A 40 6.26 -5.86 5.44
N LYS A 41 7.46 -5.95 6.03
CA LYS A 41 8.58 -5.07 5.70
C LYS A 41 9.67 -5.85 4.99
N ILE A 42 10.17 -5.28 3.90
CA ILE A 42 11.40 -5.74 3.26
C ILE A 42 12.39 -4.58 3.19
N TYR A 43 13.65 -4.90 2.95
CA TYR A 43 14.70 -3.91 2.80
C TYR A 43 15.42 -4.09 1.46
N ILE A 44 15.61 -2.99 0.75
CA ILE A 44 16.46 -2.91 -0.45
C ILE A 44 17.47 -1.81 -0.20
N ASP A 45 18.77 -2.12 -0.29
CA ASP A 45 19.85 -1.17 -0.06
C ASP A 45 19.69 -0.36 1.24
N ASN A 46 19.24 -1.02 2.32
CA ASN A 46 18.92 -0.45 3.65
C ASN A 46 17.70 0.49 3.71
N HIS A 47 16.90 0.59 2.65
CA HIS A 47 15.65 1.33 2.63
C HIS A 47 14.47 0.40 2.83
N VAL A 48 13.54 0.80 3.70
CA VAL A 48 12.36 -0.01 4.02
C VAL A 48 11.27 0.16 2.98
N LEU A 49 10.76 -0.96 2.49
CA LEU A 49 9.53 -1.03 1.70
C LEU A 49 8.47 -1.73 2.55
N LEU A 50 7.28 -1.11 2.64
CA LEU A 50 6.10 -1.74 3.20
C LEU A 50 5.38 -2.49 2.08
N VAL A 51 5.23 -3.79 2.23
CA VAL A 51 4.50 -4.66 1.32
C VAL A 51 3.06 -4.77 1.80
N MET A 52 2.12 -4.49 0.90
CA MET A 52 0.69 -4.57 1.16
C MET A 52 0.22 -6.01 0.89
N GLY A 53 0.51 -6.90 1.85
CA GLY A 53 0.13 -8.31 1.89
C GLY A 53 0.67 -9.17 0.74
N ASP A 54 0.26 -10.43 0.73
CA ASP A 54 0.73 -11.45 -0.22
C ASP A 54 -0.12 -11.57 -1.49
N GLU A 55 -1.41 -11.22 -1.41
CA GLU A 55 -2.33 -11.31 -2.55
C GLU A 55 -2.43 -10.01 -3.38
N PRO A 56 -2.50 -10.13 -4.71
CA PRO A 56 -2.74 -9.00 -5.61
C PRO A 56 -4.22 -8.56 -5.50
N MET A 57 -4.49 -7.58 -4.62
CA MET A 57 -5.84 -7.07 -4.36
C MET A 57 -6.07 -5.69 -4.96
N ALA A 58 -7.26 -5.49 -5.53
CA ALA A 58 -7.76 -4.17 -5.87
C ALA A 58 -7.72 -3.28 -4.63
N THR A 59 -7.19 -2.06 -4.78
CA THR A 59 -6.92 -1.16 -3.67
C THR A 59 -7.62 0.18 -3.88
N ARG A 60 -8.13 0.76 -2.81
CA ARG A 60 -8.65 2.13 -2.79
C ARG A 60 -7.99 2.90 -1.65
N ILE A 61 -7.69 4.16 -1.93
CA ILE A 61 -7.10 5.07 -0.96
C ILE A 61 -8.12 6.14 -0.63
N VAL A 62 -8.35 6.37 0.66
CA VAL A 62 -9.28 7.38 1.16
C VAL A 62 -8.58 8.21 2.23
N ASN A 63 -8.67 9.54 2.11
CA ASN A 63 -8.29 10.43 3.19
C ASN A 63 -9.53 10.70 4.03
N LYS A 64 -9.50 10.34 5.32
CA LYS A 64 -10.61 10.52 6.26
C LYS A 64 -10.06 10.99 7.60
N ASP A 65 -10.56 12.13 8.09
CA ASP A 65 -10.21 12.70 9.40
C ASP A 65 -8.70 12.85 9.67
N GLY A 66 -7.93 13.17 8.63
CA GLY A 66 -6.47 13.34 8.72
C GLY A 66 -5.68 12.02 8.67
N ALA A 67 -6.35 10.87 8.61
CA ALA A 67 -5.75 9.57 8.38
C ALA A 67 -5.84 9.15 6.90
N ILE A 68 -4.85 8.38 6.46
CA ILE A 68 -4.87 7.70 5.16
C ILE A 68 -5.37 6.28 5.41
N LEU A 69 -6.52 5.96 4.82
CA LEU A 69 -7.07 4.61 4.81
C LEU A 69 -6.73 3.95 3.48
N ILE A 70 -6.05 2.81 3.55
CA ILE A 70 -5.80 1.95 2.40
C ILE A 70 -6.71 0.73 2.52
N ILE A 71 -7.73 0.68 1.67
CA ILE A 71 -8.72 -0.40 1.65
C ILE A 71 -8.31 -1.39 0.55
N ARG A 72 -8.19 -2.66 0.90
CA ARG A 72 -7.88 -3.75 -0.02
C ARG A 72 -9.07 -4.69 -0.12
N TRP A 73 -9.56 -4.91 -1.33
CA TRP A 73 -10.75 -5.73 -1.55
C TRP A 73 -10.36 -7.20 -1.63
N LYS A 74 -10.63 -7.95 -0.55
CA LYS A 74 -10.53 -9.42 -0.54
C LYS A 74 -11.79 -10.09 -1.09
N TYR A 75 -12.95 -9.72 -0.53
CA TYR A 75 -14.23 -10.22 -1.00
C TYR A 75 -15.39 -9.29 -0.58
N ALA A 76 -16.32 -9.07 -1.51
CA ALA A 76 -17.62 -8.45 -1.28
C ALA A 76 -18.54 -8.83 -2.45
N PRO A 77 -19.86 -8.90 -2.24
CA PRO A 77 -20.80 -9.29 -3.31
C PRO A 77 -20.77 -8.35 -4.52
N ASP A 78 -20.60 -7.05 -4.27
CA ASP A 78 -20.52 -6.02 -5.29
C ASP A 78 -19.84 -4.74 -4.75
N TYR A 79 -19.52 -3.83 -5.66
CA TYR A 79 -18.86 -2.55 -5.36
C TYR A 79 -19.74 -1.65 -4.48
N LEU A 80 -21.05 -1.64 -4.69
CA LEU A 80 -21.98 -0.80 -3.93
C LEU A 80 -21.99 -1.15 -2.44
N THR A 81 -21.78 -2.43 -2.12
CA THR A 81 -21.66 -2.91 -0.74
C THR A 81 -20.42 -2.32 -0.08
N VAL A 82 -19.29 -2.26 -0.78
CA VAL A 82 -18.06 -1.66 -0.26
C VAL A 82 -18.21 -0.15 -0.10
N GLU A 83 -18.83 0.54 -1.06
CA GLU A 83 -19.08 1.99 -0.95
C GLU A 83 -19.92 2.36 0.27
N LYS A 84 -21.00 1.62 0.53
CA LYS A 84 -21.85 1.84 1.72
C LYS A 84 -21.09 1.61 3.02
N LEU A 85 -20.14 0.67 3.05
CA LEU A 85 -19.28 0.50 4.22
C LEU A 85 -18.41 1.76 4.41
N LEU A 86 -17.81 2.29 3.34
CA LEU A 86 -16.93 3.46 3.38
C LEU A 86 -17.64 4.76 3.82
N GLU A 87 -18.95 4.86 3.60
CA GLU A 87 -19.79 5.95 4.13
C GLU A 87 -19.89 5.94 5.65
N ASN A 88 -19.74 4.77 6.28
CA ASN A 88 -19.77 4.61 7.73
C ASN A 88 -18.37 4.79 8.34
N ASP A 89 -18.34 4.95 9.66
CA ASP A 89 -17.08 5.02 10.40
C ASP A 89 -16.51 3.63 10.68
N ILE A 90 -15.88 3.03 9.66
CA ILE A 90 -15.38 1.64 9.70
C ILE A 90 -14.26 1.45 10.74
N VAL A 91 -13.48 2.50 11.01
CA VAL A 91 -12.24 2.37 11.80
C VAL A 91 -12.50 2.54 13.29
N THR A 92 -13.54 3.30 13.67
CA THR A 92 -13.82 3.58 15.08
C THR A 92 -14.25 2.32 15.83
N GLY A 93 -13.37 1.86 16.73
CA GLY A 93 -13.61 0.70 17.61
C GLY A 93 -13.11 -0.63 17.05
N ALA A 94 -12.47 -0.66 15.87
CA ALA A 94 -11.80 -1.85 15.37
C ALA A 94 -10.47 -2.08 16.12
N GLU A 95 -10.23 -3.31 16.58
CA GLU A 95 -8.92 -3.71 17.08
C GLU A 95 -8.04 -4.21 15.91
N PRO A 96 -6.74 -3.83 15.85
CA PRO A 96 -5.86 -4.29 14.79
C PRO A 96 -5.64 -5.80 14.90
N ILE A 97 -5.85 -6.50 13.78
CA ILE A 97 -5.46 -7.92 13.65
C ILE A 97 -3.93 -8.03 13.57
N GLU A 98 -3.30 -7.07 12.90
CA GLU A 98 -1.86 -6.96 12.72
C GLU A 98 -1.46 -5.48 12.73
N GLU A 99 -0.32 -5.16 13.34
CA GLU A 99 0.24 -3.81 13.39
C GLU A 99 1.72 -3.84 13.06
N VAL A 100 2.14 -2.95 12.15
CA VAL A 100 3.53 -2.84 11.70
C VAL A 100 3.97 -1.38 11.75
N GLU A 101 4.95 -1.08 12.60
CA GLU A 101 5.59 0.23 12.60
C GLU A 101 6.67 0.31 11.50
N VAL A 102 6.59 1.37 10.68
CA VAL A 102 7.57 1.71 9.64
C VAL A 102 8.06 3.13 9.88
N LYS A 103 9.37 3.34 9.76
CA LYS A 103 9.98 4.68 9.83
C LYS A 103 10.54 5.04 8.48
N TRP A 104 10.08 6.17 7.95
CA TRP A 104 10.62 6.81 6.76
C TRP A 104 11.20 8.17 7.14
N ASP A 105 12.31 8.54 6.50
CA ASP A 105 12.99 9.80 6.77
C ASP A 105 12.34 10.96 6.00
N SER A 106 11.75 10.66 4.85
CA SER A 106 11.07 11.57 3.92
C SER A 106 9.56 11.52 4.04
N THR A 107 8.92 12.68 3.91
CA THR A 107 7.46 12.82 3.83
C THR A 107 6.86 12.39 2.50
N GLU A 108 7.69 12.24 1.47
CA GLU A 108 7.30 11.87 0.10
C GLU A 108 7.32 10.35 -0.06
N LEU A 109 6.14 9.74 -0.07
CA LEU A 109 5.97 8.30 -0.27
C LEU A 109 5.30 8.02 -1.61
N VAL A 110 5.57 6.83 -2.15
CA VAL A 110 4.88 6.33 -3.34
C VAL A 110 4.41 4.90 -3.12
N LEU A 111 3.15 4.64 -3.44
CA LEU A 111 2.59 3.30 -3.62
C LEU A 111 2.64 2.94 -5.10
N PHE A 112 3.14 1.76 -5.42
CA PHE A 112 3.15 1.26 -6.79
C PHE A 112 3.07 -0.26 -6.85
N ASP A 113 2.64 -0.78 -8.01
CA ASP A 113 2.57 -2.22 -8.28
C ASP A 113 3.98 -2.79 -8.44
N SER A 114 4.34 -3.77 -7.61
CA SER A 114 5.70 -4.30 -7.58
C SER A 114 6.04 -5.27 -8.70
N LEU A 115 5.11 -5.60 -9.61
CA LEU A 115 5.36 -6.58 -10.68
C LEU A 115 6.55 -6.18 -11.57
N SER A 116 6.64 -4.89 -11.90
CA SER A 116 7.65 -4.34 -12.81
C SER A 116 8.65 -3.45 -12.09
N PRO A 117 9.81 -3.14 -12.69
CA PRO A 117 10.64 -2.04 -12.22
C PRO A 117 9.82 -0.77 -12.00
N TYR A 118 10.17 0.04 -11.00
CA TYR A 118 9.38 1.22 -10.66
C TYR A 118 9.18 2.17 -11.86
N CYS A 119 10.17 2.33 -12.74
CA CYS A 119 10.02 3.18 -13.92
C CYS A 119 8.90 2.72 -14.87
N GLU A 120 8.62 1.42 -14.91
CA GLU A 120 7.63 0.78 -15.79
C GLU A 120 6.28 0.52 -15.12
N ALA A 121 6.19 0.65 -13.78
CA ALA A 121 4.95 0.45 -13.05
C ALA A 121 3.83 1.37 -13.59
N SER A 122 2.71 0.75 -13.97
CA SER A 122 1.53 1.38 -14.56
C SER A 122 0.73 2.20 -13.53
N VAL A 123 0.77 1.79 -12.27
CA VAL A 123 0.11 2.43 -11.13
C VAL A 123 1.16 3.02 -10.21
N LYS A 124 1.05 4.33 -9.96
CA LYS A 124 1.87 5.09 -8.99
C LYS A 124 0.96 6.07 -8.28
N VAL A 125 0.88 5.97 -6.97
CA VAL A 125 0.13 6.91 -6.13
C VAL A 125 1.09 7.58 -5.16
N PHE A 126 1.15 8.90 -5.21
CA PHE A 126 2.06 9.69 -4.40
C PHE A 126 1.36 10.23 -3.15
N TYR A 127 2.06 10.22 -2.04
CA TYR A 127 1.59 10.74 -0.76
C TYR A 127 2.60 11.70 -0.18
N HIS A 128 2.07 12.74 0.45
CA HIS A 128 2.82 13.63 1.30
C HIS A 128 2.24 13.56 2.71
N TYR A 129 2.95 12.95 3.65
CA TYR A 129 2.51 12.98 5.05
C TYR A 129 3.07 14.21 5.76
N LYS A 130 2.24 14.88 6.56
CA LYS A 130 2.74 15.94 7.45
C LYS A 130 3.52 15.28 8.58
N LYS A 131 4.84 15.51 8.66
CA LYS A 131 5.59 15.20 9.89
C LYS A 131 4.90 15.91 11.05
N HIS A 132 4.40 15.15 12.03
CA HIS A 132 4.08 15.72 13.32
C HIS A 132 5.41 16.10 13.96
N LEU A 133 5.71 17.40 13.95
CA LEU A 133 6.78 17.97 14.77
C LEU A 133 6.30 17.81 16.22
N VAL A 134 6.87 16.83 16.91
CA VAL A 134 6.72 16.67 18.36
C VAL A 134 7.62 17.68 19.06
#